data_AF-A0A7D7RYT5-F1
#
_entry.id   AF-A0A7D7RYT5-F1
#
_cell.length_a   1.000
_cell.length_b   1.000
_cell.length_c   1.000
_cell.angle_alpha   90.00
_cell.angle_beta   90.00
_cell.angle_gamma   90.00
#
_symmetry.space_group_name_H-M   'P 1'
#
loop_
_entity.id
_entity.type
_entity.pdbx_description
1 polymer ?
#
loop_
_entity_poly.entity_id
_entity_poly.type
_entity_poly.pdbx_seq_one_letter_code
_entity_poly.pdbx_strand_id
1 'polypeptide(L)' 'MEMFGLGSWTGVVSAFLLVASFYFTLTFFEQLKSQDARLSKQAKIAAVICLVIALLLPAVYQLYFVNEMMR' A
#
# COMPACT_ATOMS: atom_id res chain seq x y z
N MET A 1 -20.27 -19.88 8.43
CA MET A 1 -19.82 -18.78 7.53
C MET A 1 -18.58 -18.15 8.14
N GLU A 2 -17.43 -18.84 8.07
CA GLU A 2 -16.15 -18.33 8.60
C GLU A 2 -15.11 -18.32 7.47
N MET A 3 -15.47 -17.71 6.33
CA MET A 3 -14.63 -17.64 5.12
C MET A 3 -13.85 -16.32 5.00
N PHE A 4 -13.41 -15.74 6.11
CA PHE A 4 -12.48 -14.61 6.09
C PHE A 4 -11.33 -14.89 7.07
N GLY A 5 -10.50 -15.88 6.72
CA GLY A 5 -9.22 -16.04 7.39
C GLY A 5 -8.38 -14.77 7.23
N LEU A 6 -7.58 -14.42 8.24
CA LEU A 6 -6.67 -13.26 8.24
C LEU A 6 -5.83 -13.14 6.96
N GLY A 7 -5.49 -14.27 6.31
CA GLY A 7 -4.82 -14.31 5.00
C GLY A 7 -5.63 -13.72 3.83
N SER A 8 -6.96 -13.89 3.81
CA SER A 8 -7.82 -13.23 2.80
C SER A 8 -7.95 -11.74 3.07
N TRP A 9 -8.03 -11.33 4.33
CA TRP A 9 -8.15 -9.92 4.70
C TRP A 9 -6.88 -9.12 4.37
N THR A 10 -5.70 -9.70 4.61
CA THR A 10 -4.41 -9.08 4.25
C THR A 10 -4.26 -8.89 2.74
N GLY A 11 -4.75 -9.82 1.92
CA GLY A 11 -4.81 -9.67 0.46
C GLY A 11 -5.70 -8.52 0.01
N VAL A 12 -6.91 -8.41 0.58
CA VAL A 12 -7.86 -7.31 0.29
C VAL A 12 -7.27 -5.96 0.68
N VAL A 13 -6.69 -5.85 1.89
CA VAL A 13 -6.05 -4.62 2.37
C VAL A 13 -4.89 -4.21 1.46
N SER A 14 -4.05 -5.16 1.04
CA SER A 14 -2.93 -4.90 0.12
C SER A 14 -3.40 -4.39 -1.24
N ALA A 15 -4.49 -4.94 -1.78
CA ALA A 15 -5.10 -4.47 -3.02
C ALA A 15 -5.63 -3.04 -2.90
N PHE A 16 -6.30 -2.71 -1.78
CA PHE A 16 -6.75 -1.34 -1.51
C PHE A 16 -5.59 -0.34 -1.42
N LEU A 17 -4.50 -0.70 -0.76
CA LEU A 17 -3.31 0.15 -0.68
C LEU A 17 -2.64 0.34 -2.05
N LEU A 18 -2.64 -0.67 -2.91
CA LEU A 18 -2.16 -0.53 -4.29
C LEU A 18 -3.01 0.46 -5.09
N VAL A 19 -4.34 0.34 -5.03
CA VAL A 19 -5.25 1.28 -5.69
C VAL A 19 -5.04 2.70 -5.18
N ALA A 20 -4.90 2.88 -3.86
CA ALA A 20 -4.61 4.18 -3.27
C ALA A 20 -3.24 4.74 -3.73
N SER A 21 -2.23 3.88 -3.86
CA SER A 21 -0.91 4.27 -4.36
C SER A 21 -0.96 4.74 -5.83
N PHE A 22 -1.72 4.03 -6.67
CA PHE A 22 -1.94 4.45 -8.06
C PHE A 22 -2.70 5.77 -8.13
N TYR A 23 -3.72 5.97 -7.29
CA TYR A 23 -4.44 7.24 -7.19
C TYR A 23 -3.50 8.39 -6.84
N PHE A 24 -2.68 8.25 -5.79
CA PHE A 24 -1.70 9.28 -5.42
C PHE A 24 -0.65 9.53 -6.52
N THR A 25 -0.27 8.49 -7.26
CA THR A 25 0.65 8.63 -8.41
C THR A 25 0.01 9.44 -9.54
N LEU A 26 -1.27 9.20 -9.85
CA LEU A 26 -2.01 9.99 -10.84
C LEU A 26 -2.22 11.43 -10.38
N THR A 27 -2.60 11.64 -9.11
CA THR A 27 -2.69 12.98 -8.51
C THR A 27 -1.35 13.69 -8.55
N PHE A 28 -0.23 13.00 -8.34
CA PHE A 28 1.10 13.59 -8.49
C PHE A 28 1.37 14.11 -9.90
N PHE A 29 1.02 13.33 -10.93
CA PHE A 29 1.17 13.76 -12.33
C PHE A 29 0.25 14.92 -12.70
N GLU A 30 -0.97 14.93 -12.19
CA GLU A 30 -1.93 16.02 -12.38
C GLU A 30 -1.46 17.32 -11.72
N GLN A 31 -0.91 17.23 -10.51
CA GLN A 31 -0.31 18.36 -9.80
C GLN A 31 1.00 18.84 -10.45
N LEU A 32 1.76 17.94 -11.11
CA LEU A 32 2.93 18.31 -11.91
C LEU A 32 2.54 19.24 -13.07
N LYS A 33 1.35 19.02 -13.65
CA LYS A 33 0.78 19.86 -14.71
C LYS A 33 0.23 21.20 -14.16
N SER A 34 -0.18 21.24 -12.90
CA SER A 34 -0.74 22.43 -12.23
C SER A 34 0.32 23.42 -11.71
N GLN A 35 1.62 23.14 -11.87
CA GLN A 35 2.76 23.99 -11.44
C GLN A 35 2.88 24.25 -9.91
N ASP A 36 2.01 23.66 -9.09
CA ASP A 36 2.05 23.75 -7.62
C ASP A 36 3.07 22.77 -7.00
N ALA A 37 4.33 23.21 -6.96
CA ALA A 37 5.47 22.40 -6.51
C ALA A 37 5.34 21.84 -5.07
N ARG A 38 4.59 22.51 -4.18
CA ARG A 38 4.37 22.07 -2.79
C ARG A 38 3.49 20.83 -2.70
N LEU A 39 2.35 20.83 -3.40
CA LEU A 39 1.38 19.74 -3.36
C LEU A 39 1.92 18.50 -4.10
N SER A 40 2.67 18.71 -5.17
CA SER A 40 3.38 17.65 -5.89
C SER A 40 4.37 16.90 -4.98
N LYS A 41 5.20 17.60 -4.21
CA LYS A 41 6.19 16.95 -3.33
C LYS A 41 5.53 16.11 -2.23
N GLN A 42 4.39 16.58 -1.69
CA GLN A 42 3.63 15.87 -0.68
C GLN A 42 2.91 14.63 -1.24
N ALA A 43 2.29 14.75 -2.42
CA ALA A 43 1.64 13.63 -3.11
C ALA A 43 2.64 12.52 -3.45
N LYS A 44 3.86 12.88 -3.89
CA LYS A 44 4.94 11.92 -4.16
C LYS A 44 5.30 11.11 -2.92
N ILE A 45 5.52 11.77 -1.79
CA ILE A 45 5.91 11.11 -0.53
C ILE A 45 4.76 10.22 -0.04
N ALA A 46 3.51 10.68 -0.12
CA ALA A 46 2.34 9.89 0.24
C ALA A 46 2.20 8.62 -0.63
N ALA A 47 2.40 8.74 -1.95
CA ALA A 47 2.39 7.60 -2.87
C ALA A 47 3.47 6.56 -2.51
N VAL A 48 4.69 7.01 -2.24
CA VAL A 48 5.82 6.14 -1.89
C VAL A 48 5.57 5.43 -0.56
N ILE A 49 5.08 6.15 0.47
CA ILE A 49 4.75 5.54 1.76
C ILE A 49 3.64 4.50 1.60
N CYS A 50 2.59 4.82 0.83
CA CYS A 50 1.49 3.89 0.59
C CYS A 50 1.96 2.62 -0.13
N LEU A 51 2.85 2.75 -1.13
CA LEU A 51 3.46 1.62 -1.84
C LEU A 51 4.31 0.74 -0.92
N VAL A 52 5.15 1.37 -0.10
CA VAL A 52 6.03 0.65 0.84
C VAL A 52 5.19 -0.15 1.84
N ILE A 53 4.12 0.44 2.38
CA ILE A 53 3.20 -0.25 3.29
C ILE A 53 2.45 -1.37 2.55
N ALA A 54 1.97 -1.13 1.33
CA ALA A 54 1.26 -2.14 0.52
C ALA A 54 2.09 -3.40 0.29
N LEU A 55 3.40 -3.24 0.09
CA LEU A 55 4.32 -4.33 -0.20
C LEU A 55 4.85 -5.00 1.07
N LEU A 56 5.11 -4.22 2.13
CA LEU A 56 5.64 -4.75 3.39
C LEU A 56 4.58 -5.48 4.22
N LEU A 57 3.31 -5.04 4.21
CA LEU A 57 2.24 -5.70 4.99
C LEU A 57 2.14 -7.22 4.71
N PRO A 58 1.98 -7.66 3.45
CA PRO A 58 1.87 -9.09 3.14
C PRO A 58 3.19 -9.84 3.39
N ALA A 59 4.35 -9.21 3.13
CA ALA A 59 5.65 -9.82 3.38
C ALA A 59 5.91 -10.08 4.87
N VAL A 60 5.60 -9.10 5.74
CA VAL A 60 5.74 -9.23 7.19
C VAL A 60 4.76 -10.28 7.75
N TYR A 61 3.52 -10.29 7.26
CA TYR A 61 2.54 -11.30 7.67
C TYR A 61 2.98 -12.72 7.29
N GLN A 62 3.50 -12.92 6.07
CA GLN A 62 4.05 -14.20 5.65
C GLN A 62 5.26 -14.63 6.49
N LEU A 63 6.19 -13.71 6.78
CA LEU A 63 7.36 -14.01 7.62
C LEU A 63 6.96 -14.39 9.05
N TYR A 64 5.99 -13.69 9.64
CA TYR A 64 5.48 -14.00 10.97
C TYR A 64 4.83 -15.40 11.00
N PHE A 65 3.98 -15.70 10.00
CA PHE A 65 3.33 -17.00 9.88
C PHE A 65 4.33 -18.15 9.70
N VAL A 66 5.34 -17.97 8.84
CA VAL A 66 6.41 -18.98 8.64
C VAL A 66 7.24 -19.18 9.91
N ASN A 67 7.58 -18.10 10.63
CA ASN A 67 8.29 -18.19 11.89
C ASN A 67 7.48 -18.91 12.97
N GLU A 68 6.17 -18.68 13.03
CA GLU A 68 5.27 -19.38 13.96
C GLU A 68 5.12 -20.86 13.61
N MET A 69 5.14 -21.22 12.32
CA MET A 69 5.12 -22.61 11.87
C MET A 69 6.45 -23.37 12.12
N MET A 70 7.57 -22.66 12.23
CA MET A 70 8.88 -23.25 12.52
C MET A 70 9.19 -23.35 14.02
N ARG A 71 8.31 -22.84 14.89
CA ARG A 71 8.42 -22.92 16.35
C ARG A 71 7.66 -24.13 16.89
#